data_AF-A0A246DN16-F1
#
_entry.id   AF-A0A246DN16-F1
#
_cell.length_a   1.000
_cell.length_b   1.000
_cell.length_c   1.000
_cell.angle_alpha   90.00
_cell.angle_beta   90.00
_cell.angle_gamma   90.00
#
_symmetry.space_group_name_H-M   'P 1'
#
loop_
_entity.id
_entity.type
_entity.pdbx_description
1 polymer ?
#
loop_
_entity_poly.entity_id
_entity_poly.type
_entity_poly.pdbx_seq_one_letter_code
_entity_poly.pdbx_strand_id
1 'polypeptide(L)' 'MHRYEIQALENGMWSVIDHQTGSPLVDREGSTEKTRLEAQAWADFRNGMLVPPAKERISSRLQKMRRIWELLSGRSLAR' A
#
# COMPACT_ATOMS: atom_id res chain seq x y z
N MET A 1 19.74 2.50 3.35
CA MET A 1 19.09 1.18 3.25
C MET A 1 17.88 1.17 4.16
N HIS A 2 16.78 0.57 3.71
CA HIS A 2 15.58 0.43 4.54
C HIS A 2 15.80 -0.69 5.57
N ARG A 3 15.13 -0.62 6.72
CA ARG A 3 15.30 -1.63 7.77
C ARG A 3 14.70 -2.97 7.35
N TYR A 4 13.56 -2.92 6.68
CA TYR A 4 12.84 -4.10 6.23
C TYR A 4 12.94 -4.21 4.71
N GLU A 5 13.39 -5.35 4.21
CA GLU A 5 13.53 -5.60 2.77
C GLU A 5 12.94 -6.96 2.40
N ILE A 6 12.53 -7.12 1.15
CA ILE A 6 11.98 -8.38 0.65
C ILE A 6 13.10 -9.31 0.19
N GLN A 7 12.99 -10.60 0.47
CA GLN A 7 13.89 -11.64 -0.02
C GLN A 7 13.09 -12.72 -0.74
N ALA A 8 13.58 -13.19 -1.88
CA ALA A 8 13.02 -14.33 -2.58
C ALA A 8 13.44 -15.63 -1.90
N LEU A 9 12.48 -16.54 -1.70
CA LEU A 9 12.67 -17.88 -1.17
C LEU A 9 12.82 -18.88 -2.33
N GLU A 10 13.41 -20.04 -2.04
CA GLU A 10 13.67 -21.10 -3.03
C GLU A 10 12.38 -21.69 -3.64
N ASN A 11 11.26 -21.63 -2.92
CA ASN A 11 9.95 -22.09 -3.36
C ASN A 11 9.19 -21.09 -4.27
N GLY A 12 9.83 -19.98 -4.64
CA GLY A 12 9.22 -18.91 -5.45
C GLY A 12 8.35 -17.92 -4.66
N MET A 13 8.22 -18.13 -3.35
CA MET A 13 7.60 -17.19 -2.43
C MET A 13 8.60 -16.12 -1.98
N TRP A 14 8.13 -15.17 -1.18
CA TRP A 14 8.89 -14.04 -0.70
C TRP A 14 8.75 -13.93 0.82
N SER A 15 9.80 -13.47 1.49
CA SER A 15 9.79 -13.14 2.90
C SER A 15 10.22 -11.68 3.09
N VAL A 16 10.00 -11.14 4.29
CA VAL A 16 10.51 -9.82 4.66
C VAL A 16 11.58 -10.02 5.72
N ILE A 17 12.75 -9.43 5.54
CA ILE A 17 13.89 -9.55 6.45
C ILE A 17 14.08 -8.22 7.18
N ASP A 18 14.28 -8.29 8.49
CA ASP A 18 14.79 -7.17 9.27
C ASP A 18 16.32 -7.15 9.19
N HIS A 19 16.89 -6.18 8.48
CA HIS A 19 18.35 -6.03 8.35
C HIS A 19 19.06 -5.75 9.67
N GLN A 20 18.37 -5.29 10.71
CA GLN A 20 18.99 -5.08 12.02
C GLN A 20 19.22 -6.40 12.76
N THR A 21 18.34 -7.38 12.60
CA THR A 21 18.42 -8.68 13.30
C THR A 21 18.82 -9.83 12.38
N GLY A 22 18.82 -9.61 11.07
CA GLY A 22 19.01 -10.65 10.04
C GLY A 22 17.90 -11.69 10.00
N SER A 23 16.79 -11.46 10.72
CA SER A 23 15.74 -12.46 10.90
C SER A 23 14.57 -12.23 9.94
N PRO A 24 13.98 -13.29 9.37
CA PRO A 24 12.75 -13.17 8.61
C PRO A 24 11.59 -12.83 9.54
N LEU A 25 10.74 -11.91 9.10
CA LEU A 25 9.49 -11.59 9.78
C LEU A 25 8.48 -12.71 9.56
N VAL A 26 7.95 -13.17 10.69
CA VAL A 26 6.94 -14.21 10.75
C VAL A 26 5.56 -13.55 10.91
N ASP A 27 4.55 -14.07 10.23
CA ASP A 27 3.17 -13.69 10.49
C ASP A 27 2.57 -14.35 11.73
N ARG A 28 1.29 -14.07 11.96
CA ARG A 28 0.57 -14.51 13.14
C ARG A 28 0.37 -16.02 13.16
N GLU A 29 0.40 -16.63 11.98
CA GLU A 29 0.27 -18.07 11.72
C GLU A 29 1.62 -18.79 11.74
N GLY A 30 2.73 -18.08 11.94
CA GLY A 30 4.05 -18.69 11.98
C GLY A 30 4.73 -18.81 10.59
N SER A 31 4.12 -18.26 9.54
CA SER A 31 4.65 -18.33 8.18
C SER A 31 5.51 -17.11 7.83
N THR A 32 6.62 -17.37 7.16
CA THR A 32 7.48 -16.35 6.53
C THR A 32 7.21 -16.22 5.04
N GLU A 33 6.40 -17.12 4.48
CA GLU A 33 6.11 -17.20 3.06
C GLU A 33 4.97 -16.23 2.71
N LYS A 34 5.24 -15.37 1.75
CA LYS A 34 4.31 -14.36 1.23
C LYS A 34 4.40 -14.30 -0.26
N THR A 35 3.33 -13.86 -0.91
CA THR A 35 3.46 -13.43 -2.29
C THR A 35 4.40 -12.22 -2.36
N ARG A 36 4.99 -11.98 -3.54
CA ARG A 36 5.87 -10.82 -3.74
C ARG A 36 5.23 -9.50 -3.34
N LEU A 37 3.96 -9.32 -3.71
CA LEU A 37 3.23 -8.08 -3.45
C LEU A 37 2.95 -7.89 -1.96
N GLU A 38 2.60 -8.96 -1.26
CA GLU A 38 2.40 -8.94 0.20
C GLU A 38 3.70 -8.63 0.94
N ALA A 39 4.81 -9.26 0.55
CA ALA A 39 6.13 -8.99 1.13
C ALA A 39 6.51 -7.50 0.94
N GLN A 40 6.27 -6.94 -0.25
CA GLN A 40 6.53 -5.52 -0.52
C GLN A 40 5.66 -4.61 0.37
N ALA A 41 4.35 -4.87 0.43
CA ALA A 41 3.43 -4.10 1.26
C ALA A 41 3.81 -4.15 2.75
N TRP A 42 4.27 -5.32 3.22
CA TRP A 42 4.76 -5.51 4.58
C TRP A 42 6.04 -4.73 4.86
N ALA A 43 7.02 -4.81 3.96
CA ALA A 43 8.27 -4.06 4.09
C ALA A 43 7.98 -2.55 4.11
N ASP A 44 7.14 -2.06 3.19
CA ASP A 44 6.73 -0.66 3.13
C ASP A 44 6.01 -0.22 4.41
N PHE A 45 5.05 -1.01 4.90
CA PHE A 45 4.35 -0.75 6.16
C PHE A 45 5.31 -0.66 7.35
N ARG A 46 6.24 -1.61 7.47
CA ARG A 46 7.24 -1.66 8.55
C ARG A 46 8.28 -0.55 8.47
N ASN A 47 8.61 -0.11 7.25
CA ASN A 47 9.47 1.04 7.01
C ASN A 47 8.75 2.39 7.21
N GLY A 48 7.46 2.39 7.59
CA GLY A 48 6.68 3.61 7.74
C GLY A 48 6.38 4.30 6.41
N MET A 49 6.54 3.61 5.28
CA MET A 49 6.09 4.05 3.97
C MET A 49 4.59 3.83 3.88
N LEU A 50 3.85 4.60 4.69
CA LEU A 50 2.43 4.84 4.46
C LEU A 50 2.30 5.37 3.05
N VAL A 51 1.74 4.55 2.17
CA VAL A 51 1.23 4.97 0.86
C VAL A 51 0.62 6.36 1.05
N PRO A 52 1.05 7.41 0.29
CA PRO A 52 0.54 8.76 0.48
C PRO A 52 -0.98 8.68 0.50
N PRO A 53 -1.64 9.38 1.42
CA PRO A 53 -2.99 9.08 1.86
C PRO A 53 -3.85 8.90 0.62
N ALA A 54 -4.30 7.66 0.36
CA ALA A 54 -5.22 7.40 -0.74
C ALA A 54 -6.44 8.35 -0.67
N LYS A 55 -6.74 8.87 0.53
CA LYS A 55 -7.64 9.98 0.81
C LYS A 55 -7.44 11.23 -0.07
N GLU A 56 -6.22 11.69 -0.32
CA GLU A 56 -5.97 12.89 -1.15
C GLU A 56 -6.26 12.63 -2.64
N ARG A 57 -5.88 11.45 -3.14
CA ARG A 57 -6.17 11.06 -4.53
C ARG A 57 -7.64 10.69 -4.75
N ILE A 58 -8.28 10.05 -3.79
CA ILE A 58 -9.69 9.65 -3.88
C ILE A 58 -10.59 10.88 -3.75
N SER A 59 -10.29 11.81 -2.84
CA SER A 59 -11.06 13.05 -2.70
C SER A 59 -11.02 13.89 -3.97
N SER A 60 -9.85 14.04 -4.61
CA SER A 60 -9.74 14.78 -5.88
C SER A 60 -10.50 14.11 -7.04
N ARG A 61 -10.50 12.76 -7.10
CA ARG A 61 -11.26 12.04 -8.14
C ARG A 61 -12.76 12.12 -7.92
N LEU A 62 -13.22 11.96 -6.68
CA LEU A 62 -14.64 12.12 -6.32
C LEU A 62 -15.13 13.56 -6.51
N GLN A 63 -14.31 14.56 -6.19
CA GLN A 63 -14.61 15.96 -6.50
C GLN A 63 -14.75 16.20 -8.00
N LYS A 64 -13.89 15.57 -8.82
CA LYS A 64 -13.98 15.66 -10.28
C LYS A 64 -15.26 15.01 -10.81
N MET A 65 -15.60 13.82 -10.31
CA MET A 65 -16.85 13.13 -10.67
C MET A 65 -18.09 13.93 -10.22
N ARG A 66 -18.05 14.54 -9.03
CA ARG A 66 -19.11 15.42 -8.54
C ARG A 66 -19.30 16.66 -9.42
N ARG A 67 -18.23 17.32 -9.85
CA ARG A 67 -18.32 18.47 -10.77
C ARG A 67 -18.93 18.09 -12.12
N ILE A 68 -18.55 16.93 -12.66
CA ILE A 68 -19.12 16.41 -13.91
C ILE A 68 -20.62 16.12 -13.73
N TRP A 69 -20.99 15.49 -12.61
CA TRP A 69 -22.38 15.24 -12.26
C TRP A 69 -23.21 16.53 -12.10
N GLU A 70 -22.68 17.55 -11.44
CA GLU A 70 -23.33 18.87 -11.29
C GLU A 70 -23.56 19.55 -12.65
N LEU A 71 -22.58 19.47 -13.57
CA LEU A 71 -22.69 19.97 -14.94
C LEU A 71 -23.76 19.22 -15.75
N LEU A 72 -23.79 17.89 -15.66
CA LEU A 72 -24.75 17.05 -16.39
C LEU A 72 -26.18 17.16 -15.84
N SER A 73 -26.32 17.37 -14.52
CA SER A 73 -27.63 17.50 -13.86
C SER A 73 -28.24 18.90 -13.97
N GLY A 74 -27.60 19.81 -14.71
CA GLY A 74 -28.07 21.19 -14.86
C GLY A 74 -28.04 22.00 -13.56
N ARG A 75 -27.47 21.46 -12.48
CA ARG A 75 -27.22 22.17 -11.21
C ARG A 75 -25.97 23.02 -11.37
N SER A 76 -26.03 23.97 -12.29
CA SER A 76 -25.26 25.20 -12.11
C SER A 76 -25.76 25.80 -10.81
N LEU A 77 -24.91 25.90 -9.79
CA LEU A 77 -25.18 26.71 -8.61
C LEU A 77 -25.50 28.12 -9.14
N ALA A 78 -26.80 28.43 -9.20
CA ALA A 78 -27.24 29.81 -9.20
C ALA A 78 -26.57 30.48 -7.99
N ARG A 79 -25.95 31.62 -8.28
CA ARG A 79 -25.18 32.47 -7.37
C ARG A 79 -25.85 32.67 -6.02
#